data_AF-A0A061I717-F1
#
_entry.id   AF-A0A061I717-F1
#
_cell.length_a   1.000
_cell.length_b   1.000
_cell.length_c   1.000
_cell.angle_alpha   90.00
_cell.angle_beta   90.00
_cell.angle_gamma   90.00
#
_symmetry.space_group_name_H-M   'P 1'
#
loop_
_entity.id
_entity.type
_entity.pdbx_description
1 polymer ?
#
loop_
_entity_poly.entity_id
_entity_poly.type
_entity_poly.pdbx_seq_one_letter_code
_entity_poly.pdbx_strand_id
1 'polypeptide(L)'
;MLQHSLLMQCESNPREEEIPSLFWGLDPVFLAFAKLYIRDILEMKESHQVPGIYIYNGHPIRRVDILGTVISVRERETFYSYGVISSCEPPSVGAGHWNPTLLPPLESTGIHADRKPYTQ
;
A
#
# COMPACT_ATOMS: atom_id res chain seq x y z
N MET A 1 -44.21 -29.63 5.89
CA MET A 1 -42.77 -29.76 5.58
C MET A 1 -42.51 -29.02 4.27
N LEU A 2 -41.48 -28.15 4.28
CA LEU A 2 -40.66 -27.60 3.18
C LEU A 2 -41.36 -27.16 1.86
N GLN A 3 -41.10 -26.01 1.24
CA GLN A 3 -39.88 -25.21 1.22
C GLN A 3 -40.22 -23.81 0.64
N HIS A 4 -39.76 -22.76 1.31
CA HIS A 4 -39.87 -21.36 0.87
C HIS A 4 -38.80 -21.12 -0.21
N SER A 5 -39.20 -21.00 -1.47
CA SER A 5 -38.30 -20.68 -2.58
C SER A 5 -38.00 -19.19 -2.62
N LEU A 6 -37.03 -18.75 -1.80
CA LEU A 6 -36.44 -17.42 -1.90
C LEU A 6 -35.30 -17.50 -2.94
N LEU A 7 -35.64 -17.47 -4.23
CA LEU A 7 -34.64 -17.22 -5.27
C LEU A 7 -34.31 -15.73 -5.25
N MET A 8 -33.30 -15.37 -4.45
CA MET A 8 -32.55 -14.13 -4.61
C MET A 8 -31.84 -14.20 -5.97
N GLN A 9 -32.42 -13.52 -6.97
CA GLN A 9 -31.76 -13.32 -8.26
C GLN A 9 -30.91 -12.06 -8.13
N CYS A 10 -29.60 -12.26 -7.91
CA CYS A 10 -28.62 -11.19 -7.97
C CYS A 10 -28.22 -11.04 -9.45
N GLU A 11 -28.83 -10.08 -10.15
CA GLU A 11 -28.29 -9.61 -11.43
C GLU A 11 -26.95 -8.92 -11.16
N SER A 12 -25.86 -9.66 -11.22
CA SER A 12 -24.51 -9.09 -11.15
C SER A 12 -24.18 -8.42 -12.48
N ASN A 13 -24.13 -7.09 -12.46
CA ASN A 13 -23.52 -6.31 -13.52
C ASN A 13 -22.03 -6.68 -13.59
N PRO A 14 -21.44 -7.04 -14.75
CA PRO A 14 -20.03 -7.44 -14.83
C PRO A 14 -19.08 -6.23 -14.77
N ARG A 15 -19.45 -5.17 -14.04
CA ARG A 15 -18.48 -4.18 -13.59
C ARG A 15 -17.77 -4.85 -12.43
N GLU A 16 -16.45 -4.92 -12.46
CA GLU A 16 -15.60 -5.46 -11.38
C GLU A 16 -16.18 -5.08 -10.01
N GLU A 17 -17.04 -5.94 -9.47
CA GLU A 17 -17.83 -5.62 -8.30
C GLU A 17 -16.93 -5.98 -7.13
N GLU A 18 -16.42 -4.94 -6.48
CA GLU A 18 -15.58 -5.11 -5.30
C GLU A 18 -16.30 -5.99 -4.29
N ILE A 19 -15.57 -6.92 -3.67
CA ILE A 19 -16.11 -7.78 -2.61
C ILE A 19 -16.76 -6.85 -1.56
N PRO A 20 -18.01 -7.10 -1.13
CA PRO A 20 -18.66 -6.25 -0.13
C PRO A 20 -17.84 -6.18 1.15
N SER A 21 -17.69 -4.98 1.70
CA SER A 21 -16.83 -4.69 2.86
C SER A 21 -17.10 -5.56 4.09
N LEU A 22 -18.35 -6.04 4.25
CA LEU A 22 -18.74 -6.99 5.28
C LEU A 22 -17.89 -8.28 5.29
N PHE A 23 -17.38 -8.70 4.13
CA PHE A 23 -16.64 -9.95 3.97
C PHE A 23 -15.12 -9.80 3.98
N TRP A 24 -14.58 -8.58 3.99
CA TRP A 24 -13.14 -8.36 3.96
C TRP A 24 -12.41 -8.97 5.15
N GLY A 25 -13.05 -9.03 6.32
CA GLY A 25 -12.48 -9.67 7.52
C GLY A 25 -12.23 -11.18 7.39
N LEU A 26 -12.80 -11.82 6.37
CA LEU A 26 -12.57 -13.24 6.05
C LEU A 26 -11.32 -13.45 5.19
N ASP A 27 -10.82 -12.39 4.56
CA ASP A 27 -9.59 -12.44 3.78
C ASP A 27 -8.37 -12.37 4.72
N PRO A 28 -7.48 -13.38 4.72
CA PRO A 28 -6.31 -13.38 5.60
C PRO A 28 -5.37 -12.19 5.35
N VAL A 29 -5.35 -11.63 4.13
CA VAL A 29 -4.51 -10.48 3.77
C VAL A 29 -5.00 -9.20 4.44
N PHE A 30 -6.31 -9.05 4.67
CA PHE A 30 -6.90 -7.85 5.29
C PHE A 30 -6.40 -7.60 6.72
N LEU A 31 -6.14 -8.68 7.44
CA LEU A 31 -5.62 -8.66 8.81
C LEU A 31 -4.09 -8.75 8.86
N ALA A 32 -3.42 -9.15 7.79
CA ALA A 32 -1.97 -9.22 7.72
C ALA A 32 -1.34 -7.84 7.40
N PHE A 33 -0.01 -7.80 7.42
CA PHE A 33 0.76 -6.77 6.72
C PHE A 33 1.18 -7.36 5.38
N ALA A 34 0.57 -6.89 4.29
CA ALA A 34 0.85 -7.39 2.96
C ALA A 34 2.22 -6.89 2.49
N LYS A 35 3.11 -7.83 2.13
CA LYS A 35 4.40 -7.48 1.52
C LYS A 35 4.19 -7.16 0.05
N LEU A 36 4.31 -5.89 -0.32
CA LEU A 36 4.06 -5.40 -1.67
C LEU A 36 5.22 -4.55 -2.16
N TYR A 37 5.42 -4.53 -3.47
CA TYR A 37 6.35 -3.61 -4.11
C TYR A 37 5.81 -2.18 -4.04
N ILE A 38 6.71 -1.20 -3.90
CA ILE A 38 6.32 0.22 -3.86
C ILE A 38 5.55 0.63 -5.13
N ARG A 39 5.94 0.09 -6.30
CA ARG A 39 5.24 0.33 -7.56
C ARG A 39 3.77 -0.07 -7.48
N ASP A 40 3.51 -1.30 -7.05
CA ASP A 40 2.16 -1.83 -6.90
C ASP A 40 1.34 -1.02 -5.90
N ILE A 41 1.96 -0.53 -4.82
CA ILE A 41 1.30 0.33 -3.82
C ILE A 41 0.91 1.69 -4.41
N LEU A 42 1.70 2.23 -5.34
CA LEU A 42 1.39 3.51 -5.99
C LEU A 42 0.29 3.36 -7.06
N GLU A 43 0.20 2.19 -7.69
CA GLU A 43 -0.75 1.92 -8.77
C GLU A 43 -2.08 1.33 -8.28
N MET A 44 -2.14 0.83 -7.03
CA MET A 44 -3.33 0.20 -6.47
C MET A 44 -4.48 1.20 -6.32
N LYS A 45 -5.69 0.75 -6.67
CA LYS A 45 -6.90 1.57 -6.60
C LYS A 45 -7.50 1.54 -5.20
N GLU A 46 -7.88 2.70 -4.69
CA GLU A 46 -8.66 2.81 -3.45
C GLU A 46 -10.08 2.27 -3.66
N SER A 47 -10.60 1.53 -2.68
CA SER A 47 -11.96 1.00 -2.70
C SER A 47 -12.97 2.14 -2.65
N HIS A 48 -14.04 2.02 -3.44
CA HIS A 48 -15.14 2.99 -3.40
C HIS A 48 -16.02 2.84 -2.16
N GLN A 49 -15.95 1.69 -1.46
CA GLN A 49 -16.80 1.40 -0.31
C GLN A 49 -16.28 2.04 0.98
N VAL A 50 -14.96 1.99 1.21
CA VAL A 50 -14.33 2.44 2.45
C VAL A 50 -12.99 3.13 2.15
N PRO A 51 -12.84 4.43 2.46
CA PRO A 51 -11.57 5.13 2.31
C PRO A 51 -10.43 4.50 3.13
N GLY A 52 -9.23 4.54 2.60
CA GLY A 52 -8.02 3.96 3.19
C GLY A 52 -7.89 2.44 3.04
N ILE A 53 -8.84 1.79 2.37
CA ILE A 53 -8.69 0.39 1.91
C ILE A 53 -8.46 0.40 0.41
N TYR A 54 -7.49 -0.36 -0.03
CA TYR A 54 -7.12 -0.46 -1.44
C TYR A 54 -7.35 -1.89 -1.93
N ILE A 55 -7.68 -2.05 -3.21
CA ILE A 55 -7.94 -3.36 -3.79
C ILE A 55 -6.76 -3.77 -4.68
N TYR A 56 -6.16 -4.91 -4.37
CA TYR A 56 -5.08 -5.50 -5.16
C TYR A 56 -5.45 -6.93 -5.55
N ASN A 57 -5.62 -7.21 -6.84
CA ASN A 57 -6.08 -8.51 -7.36
C ASN A 57 -7.35 -9.04 -6.67
N GLY A 58 -8.29 -8.14 -6.32
CA GLY A 58 -9.51 -8.48 -5.60
C GLY A 58 -9.37 -8.63 -4.08
N HIS A 59 -8.15 -8.56 -3.55
CA HIS A 59 -7.89 -8.62 -2.10
C HIS A 59 -7.93 -7.21 -1.47
N PRO A 60 -8.64 -7.03 -0.35
CA PRO A 60 -8.66 -5.76 0.37
C PRO A 60 -7.38 -5.59 1.19
N ILE A 61 -6.59 -4.58 0.86
CA ILE A 61 -5.32 -4.24 1.49
C ILE A 61 -5.52 -3.06 2.43
N ARG A 62 -5.27 -3.29 3.72
CA ARG A 62 -5.34 -2.26 4.78
C ARG A 62 -3.98 -1.84 5.30
N ARG A 63 -3.01 -2.76 5.32
CA ARG A 63 -1.67 -2.54 5.86
C ARG A 63 -0.64 -3.20 4.96
N VAL A 64 0.47 -2.50 4.76
CA VAL A 64 1.58 -2.96 3.94
C VAL A 64 2.86 -3.05 4.76
N ASP A 65 3.72 -3.99 4.39
CA ASP A 65 5.09 -4.10 4.85
C ASP A 65 6.01 -3.90 3.64
N ILE A 66 6.92 -2.92 3.73
CA ILE A 66 7.75 -2.45 2.62
C ILE A 66 9.21 -2.62 3.01
N LEU A 67 9.98 -3.23 2.12
CA LEU A 67 11.43 -3.33 2.22
C LEU A 67 12.10 -2.55 1.09
N GLY A 68 13.12 -1.75 1.43
CA GLY A 68 13.91 -1.01 0.45
C GLY A 68 15.03 -0.20 1.08
N THR A 69 15.78 0.50 0.23
CA THR A 69 16.87 1.40 0.65
C THR A 69 16.34 2.80 0.90
N VAL A 70 16.66 3.37 2.05
CA VAL A 70 16.36 4.77 2.37
C VAL A 70 17.28 5.68 1.56
N ILE A 71 16.71 6.53 0.72
CA ILE A 71 17.44 7.49 -0.14
C ILE A 71 17.29 8.94 0.32
N SER A 72 16.30 9.23 1.17
CA SER A 72 16.10 10.56 1.74
C SER A 72 15.47 10.47 3.12
N VAL A 73 15.80 11.46 3.96
CA VAL A 73 15.23 11.63 5.30
C VAL A 73 14.81 13.07 5.45
N ARG A 74 13.57 13.30 5.89
CA ARG A 74 13.05 14.63 6.22
C ARG A 74 12.48 14.59 7.63
N GLU A 75 13.14 15.31 8.53
CA GLU A 75 12.66 15.51 9.90
C GLU A 75 11.55 16.57 9.93
N ARG A 76 10.49 16.29 10.69
CA ARG A 76 9.47 17.25 11.09
C ARG A 76 9.34 17.23 12.62
N GLU A 77 8.57 18.18 13.15
CA GLU A 77 8.40 18.36 14.59
C GLU A 77 7.84 17.11 15.30
N THR A 78 6.88 16.44 14.65
CA THR A 78 6.15 15.29 15.22
C THR A 78 6.47 13.93 14.58
N PHE A 79 7.13 13.89 13.42
CA PHE A 79 7.43 12.64 12.71
C PHE A 79 8.64 12.77 11.76
N TYR A 80 9.14 11.63 11.28
CA TYR A 80 10.11 11.56 10.19
C TYR A 80 9.44 11.05 8.92
N SER A 81 9.83 11.62 7.78
CA SER A 81 9.49 11.09 6.45
C SER A 81 10.73 10.48 5.82
N TYR A 82 10.60 9.25 5.33
CA TYR A 82 11.67 8.56 4.61
C TYR A 82 11.27 8.34 3.15
N GLY A 83 12.16 8.65 2.22
CA GLY A 83 12.05 8.21 0.84
C GLY A 83 12.72 6.85 0.69
N VAL A 84 11.98 5.85 0.24
CA VAL A 84 12.46 4.46 0.11
C VAL A 84 12.34 4.01 -1.34
N ILE A 85 13.34 3.31 -1.86
CA ILE A 85 13.30 2.65 -3.17
C ILE A 85 13.38 1.13 -3.01
N SER A 86 12.48 0.39 -3.68
CA SER A 86 12.32 -1.08 -3.54
C SER A 86 13.27 -1.87 -4.44
N SER A 87 13.62 -1.34 -5.61
CA SER A 87 14.55 -1.96 -6.56
C SER A 87 15.86 -1.19 -6.58
N CYS A 88 16.95 -1.86 -6.23
CA CYS A 88 18.29 -1.38 -6.52
C CYS A 88 18.60 -1.67 -8.00
N GLU A 89 18.13 -0.84 -8.92
CA GLU A 89 18.99 -0.53 -10.05
C GLU A 89 19.82 0.66 -9.56
N PRO A 90 21.10 0.47 -9.18
CA PRO A 90 21.96 1.64 -9.15
C PRO A 90 21.88 2.23 -10.57
N PRO A 91 21.65 3.55 -10.74
CA PRO A 91 21.91 4.12 -12.05
C PRO A 91 23.32 3.67 -12.41
N SER A 92 23.48 3.08 -13.58
CA SER A 92 24.76 2.58 -14.08
C SER A 92 25.69 3.77 -14.27
N VAL A 93 26.19 4.34 -13.18
CA VAL A 93 27.17 5.41 -13.14
C VAL A 93 28.44 4.71 -12.72
N GLY A 94 29.29 4.47 -13.72
CA GLY A 94 30.64 3.98 -13.49
C GLY A 94 31.29 4.76 -12.35
N ALA A 95 31.93 4.02 -11.44
CA ALA A 95 32.73 4.47 -10.31
C ALA A 95 33.00 6.00 -10.26
N GLY A 96 32.02 6.74 -9.76
CA GLY A 96 32.06 8.19 -9.60
C GLY A 96 30.97 8.54 -8.61
N HIS A 97 31.37 9.18 -7.51
CA HIS A 97 30.55 9.51 -6.34
C HIS A 97 29.04 9.58 -6.59
N TRP A 98 28.29 8.77 -5.85
CA TRP A 98 26.85 8.89 -5.70
C TRP A 98 26.50 10.26 -5.11
N ASN A 99 25.77 11.10 -5.86
CA ASN A 99 25.20 12.34 -5.36
C ASN A 99 23.67 12.18 -5.24
N PRO A 100 23.13 12.06 -4.01
CA PRO A 100 21.69 11.91 -3.76
C PRO A 100 20.83 13.07 -4.30
N THR A 101 21.43 14.21 -4.59
CA THR A 101 20.75 15.45 -5.05
C THR A 101 20.36 15.40 -6.54
N LEU A 102 20.90 14.45 -7.30
CA LEU A 102 20.67 14.34 -8.76
C LEU A 102 19.50 13.44 -9.14
N LEU A 103 18.78 12.86 -8.17
CA LEU A 103 17.56 12.14 -8.46
C LEU A 103 16.50 13.14 -8.95
N PRO A 104 15.75 12.82 -10.03
CA PRO A 104 14.52 13.56 -10.30
C PRO A 104 13.64 13.51 -9.05
N PRO A 105 12.67 14.44 -8.88
CA PRO A 105 11.71 14.31 -7.81
C PRO A 105 10.93 13.02 -8.05
N LEU A 106 11.44 11.90 -7.54
CA LEU A 106 10.69 10.66 -7.42
C LEU A 106 9.49 11.06 -6.59
N GLU A 107 8.30 10.78 -7.09
CA GLU A 107 7.06 10.90 -6.34
C GLU A 107 7.25 10.14 -5.04
N SER A 108 7.63 10.88 -4.01
CA SER A 108 8.08 10.30 -2.76
C SER A 108 6.81 9.90 -2.04
N THR A 109 6.50 8.61 -2.04
CA THR A 109 5.56 8.08 -1.05
C THR A 109 6.26 8.27 0.29
N GLY A 110 5.97 9.39 0.96
CA GLY A 110 6.52 9.67 2.27
C GLY A 110 5.98 8.63 3.23
N ILE A 111 6.79 7.64 3.60
CA ILE A 111 6.43 6.78 4.73
C ILE A 111 6.61 7.61 6.00
N HIS A 112 5.52 7.76 6.74
CA HIS A 112 5.50 8.51 7.99
C HIS A 112 5.80 7.54 9.12
N ALA A 113 6.89 7.78 9.85
CA ALA A 113 7.20 7.07 11.07
C ALA A 113 7.07 8.04 12.24
N ASP A 114 6.24 7.67 13.22
CA ASP A 114 6.08 8.45 14.45
C ASP A 114 7.39 8.50 15.24
N ARG A 115 7.66 9.66 15.83
CA ARG A 115 8.81 9.86 16.72
C ARG A 115 8.58 9.05 17.99
N LYS A 116 9.36 7.98 18.22
CA LYS A 116 9.38 7.34 19.54
C LYS A 116 9.95 8.36 20.56
N PRO A 117 9.30 8.57 21.72
CA PRO A 117 9.87 9.41 22.76
C PRO A 117 11.14 8.74 23.26
N TYR A 118 12.28 9.42 23.10
CA TYR A 118 13.51 9.02 23.77
C TYR A 118 13.26 9.14 25.27
N THR A 119 13.22 8.01 25.98
CA THR A 119 13.33 8.00 27.43
C THR A 119 14.81 8.23 27.75
N GLN A 120 15.15 9.38 28.33
CA GLN A 120 16.43 9.60 29.02
C GLN A 120 16.44 8.83 30.34
#